data_AF-A0A645HDT7-F1
#
_entry.id   AF-A0A645HDT7-F1
#
_cell.length_a   1.000
_cell.length_b   1.000
_cell.length_c   1.000
_cell.angle_alpha   90.00
_cell.angle_beta   90.00
_cell.angle_gamma   90.00
#
_symmetry.space_group_name_H-M   'P 1'
#
loop_
_entity.id
_entity.type
_entity.pdbx_description
1 polymer ?
#
loop_
_entity_poly.entity_id
_entity_poly.type
_entity_poly.pdbx_seq_one_letter_code
_entity_poly.pdbx_strand_id
1 'polypeptide(L)'
;MWFILDYLTGSGDTARVPEVINIIAKTLEFGWDRQYGGIFYFMDVLGKPHLELQHDMKLWWVHNEATIATLYAYKVTRDPRFLDWFRKVDEWSFGHFPDSEYGEWFAYLNRRGEPTHMLKGGKWKTFFHLPRCLAFSAALMEELK
;
A
#
# COMPACT_ATOMS: atom_id res chain seq x y z
N MET A 1 -3.75 -3.16 8.42
CA MET A 1 -3.02 -4.10 9.29
C MET A 1 -1.89 -3.44 10.07
N TRP A 2 -1.19 -2.44 9.52
CA TRP A 2 -0.10 -1.77 10.23
C TRP A 2 -0.53 -1.07 11.54
N PHE A 3 -1.76 -0.54 11.63
CA PHE A 3 -2.31 -0.07 12.91
C PHE A 3 -2.38 -1.15 13.99
N ILE A 4 -2.71 -2.39 13.61
CA ILE A 4 -2.78 -3.50 14.56
C ILE A 4 -1.35 -3.88 14.99
N LEU A 5 -0.40 -3.93 14.06
CA LEU A 5 1.01 -4.14 14.40
C LEU A 5 1.52 -3.07 15.35
N ASP A 6 1.27 -1.80 15.05
CA ASP A 6 1.69 -0.66 15.87
C ASP A 6 1.15 -0.76 17.29
N TYR A 7 -0.16 -1.02 17.43
CA TYR A 7 -0.79 -1.26 18.73
C TYR A 7 -0.17 -2.43 19.50
N LEU A 8 -0.02 -3.60 18.86
CA LEU A 8 0.52 -4.80 19.50
C LEU A 8 1.97 -4.59 19.96
N THR A 9 2.78 -3.91 19.15
CA THR A 9 4.16 -3.59 19.53
C THR A 9 4.23 -2.56 20.65
N GLY A 10 3.35 -1.55 20.64
CA GLY A 10 3.30 -0.52 21.68
C GLY A 10 2.75 -1.04 23.02
N SER A 11 1.86 -2.04 23.00
CA SER A 11 1.29 -2.64 24.21
C SER A 11 2.16 -3.75 24.81
N GLY A 12 3.15 -4.24 24.07
CA GLY A 12 3.97 -5.40 24.45
C GLY A 12 3.30 -6.76 24.22
N ASP A 13 2.06 -6.79 23.71
CA ASP A 13 1.37 -8.04 23.36
C ASP A 13 1.82 -8.55 21.99
N THR A 14 2.90 -9.32 21.99
CA THR A 14 3.51 -9.85 20.76
C THR A 14 2.90 -11.18 20.30
N ALA A 15 2.00 -11.79 21.07
CA ALA A 15 1.49 -13.14 20.79
C ALA A 15 0.71 -13.22 19.46
N ARG A 16 0.08 -12.11 19.06
CA ARG A 16 -0.74 -12.02 17.84
C ARG A 16 0.04 -11.50 16.63
N VAL A 17 1.28 -11.04 16.81
CA VAL A 17 2.11 -10.48 15.72
C VAL A 17 2.28 -11.46 14.56
N PRO A 18 2.61 -12.76 14.76
CA PRO A 18 2.80 -13.70 13.64
C PRO A 18 1.55 -13.86 12.75
N GLU A 19 0.37 -13.81 13.35
CA GLU A 19 -0.90 -13.90 12.61
C GLU A 19 -1.11 -12.66 11.73
N VAL A 20 -0.90 -11.47 12.27
CA VAL A 20 -1.05 -10.20 11.53
C VAL A 20 -0.03 -10.12 10.38
N ILE A 21 1.21 -10.56 10.62
CA ILE A 21 2.26 -10.65 9.61
C ILE A 21 1.85 -11.58 8.46
N ASN A 22 1.30 -12.75 8.78
CA ASN A 22 0.79 -13.69 7.79
C ASN A 22 -0.40 -13.11 6.97
N ILE A 23 -1.30 -12.36 7.61
CA ILE A 23 -2.41 -11.68 6.91
C ILE A 23 -1.88 -10.63 5.94
N ILE A 24 -0.86 -9.84 6.32
CA ILE A 24 -0.24 -8.85 5.43
C ILE A 24 0.34 -9.54 4.20
N ALA A 25 1.16 -10.57 4.39
CA ALA A 25 1.79 -11.31 3.29
C ALA A 25 0.75 -11.89 2.33
N LYS A 26 -0.25 -12.60 2.85
CA LYS A 26 -1.31 -13.21 2.04
C LYS A 26 -2.16 -12.18 1.29
N THR A 27 -2.47 -11.05 1.93
CA THR A 27 -3.25 -9.98 1.28
C THR A 27 -2.46 -9.34 0.14
N LEU A 28 -1.15 -9.11 0.32
CA LEU A 28 -0.29 -8.59 -0.75
C LEU A 28 -0.18 -9.57 -1.92
N GLU A 29 0.03 -10.85 -1.63
CA GLU A 29 0.12 -11.90 -2.65
C GLU A 29 -1.19 -12.09 -3.44
N PHE A 30 -2.33 -12.02 -2.75
CA PHE A 30 -3.64 -12.14 -3.36
C PHE A 30 -4.00 -10.89 -4.17
N GLY A 31 -3.75 -9.70 -3.61
CA GLY A 31 -4.13 -8.40 -4.18
C GLY A 31 -3.27 -7.92 -5.34
N TRP A 32 -2.04 -8.43 -5.48
CA TRP A 32 -1.10 -7.94 -6.48
C TRP A 32 -1.44 -8.43 -7.89
N ASP A 33 -1.63 -7.51 -8.82
CA ASP A 33 -1.85 -7.81 -10.22
C ASP A 33 -0.55 -8.27 -10.88
N ARG A 34 -0.51 -9.55 -11.26
CA ARG A 34 0.68 -10.17 -11.86
C ARG A 34 0.94 -9.71 -13.29
N GLN A 35 -0.05 -9.11 -13.96
CA GLN A 35 0.07 -8.67 -15.36
C GLN A 35 0.58 -7.24 -15.46
N TYR A 36 -0.03 -6.30 -14.72
CA TYR A 36 0.30 -4.87 -14.81
C TYR A 36 0.99 -4.31 -13.57
N GLY A 37 1.19 -5.13 -12.52
CA GLY A 37 1.64 -4.65 -11.23
C GLY A 37 0.57 -3.84 -10.49
N GLY A 38 0.92 -3.41 -9.28
CA GLY A 38 0.02 -2.68 -8.39
C GLY A 38 -1.08 -3.57 -7.79
N ILE A 39 -1.74 -3.03 -6.79
CA ILE A 39 -2.76 -3.73 -5.99
C ILE A 39 -4.14 -3.41 -6.58
N PHE A 40 -4.95 -4.45 -6.81
CA PHE A 40 -6.35 -4.28 -7.18
C PHE A 40 -7.13 -3.51 -6.12
N TYR A 41 -8.15 -2.76 -6.53
CA TYR A 41 -8.97 -2.02 -5.58
C TYR A 41 -9.93 -2.94 -4.83
N PHE A 42 -10.60 -3.85 -5.55
CA PHE A 42 -11.49 -4.86 -4.95
C PHE A 42 -11.23 -6.22 -5.57
N MET A 43 -11.40 -7.28 -4.77
CA MET A 43 -11.28 -8.67 -5.20
C MET A 43 -12.33 -9.54 -4.51
N ASP A 44 -12.94 -10.45 -5.26
CA ASP A 44 -13.84 -11.45 -4.71
C ASP A 44 -13.05 -12.69 -4.29
N VAL A 45 -13.26 -13.15 -3.05
CA VAL A 45 -12.52 -14.27 -2.46
C VAL A 45 -12.81 -15.61 -3.16
N LEU A 46 -13.93 -15.72 -3.86
CA LEU A 46 -14.35 -16.90 -4.62
C LEU A 46 -14.17 -16.72 -6.14
N GLY A 47 -13.54 -15.61 -6.57
CA GLY A 47 -13.35 -15.28 -7.99
C GLY A 47 -14.64 -15.02 -8.76
N LYS A 48 -15.70 -14.55 -8.09
CA LYS A 48 -16.97 -14.19 -8.73
C LYS A 48 -16.90 -12.81 -9.40
N PRO A 49 -17.79 -12.54 -10.36
CA PRO A 49 -17.87 -11.23 -10.99
C PRO A 49 -18.10 -10.09 -9.98
N HIS A 50 -17.45 -8.97 -10.21
CA HIS A 50 -17.54 -7.77 -9.37
C HIS A 50 -18.80 -6.94 -9.65
N LEU A 51 -19.38 -6.38 -8.59
CA LEU A 51 -20.37 -5.31 -8.70
C LEU A 51 -19.69 -3.96 -8.90
N GLU A 52 -18.52 -3.77 -8.27
CA GLU A 52 -17.72 -2.54 -8.36
C GLU A 52 -17.07 -2.44 -9.74
N LEU A 53 -17.53 -1.48 -10.55
CA LEU A 53 -16.94 -1.21 -11.86
C LEU A 53 -15.46 -0.84 -11.77
N GLN A 54 -15.05 -0.22 -10.66
CA GLN A 54 -13.68 0.18 -10.38
C GLN A 54 -12.81 -0.91 -9.71
N HIS A 55 -13.26 -2.17 -9.62
CA HIS A 55 -12.54 -3.22 -8.89
C HIS A 55 -11.07 -3.38 -9.31
N ASP A 56 -10.77 -3.18 -10.60
CA ASP A 56 -9.43 -3.40 -11.14
C ASP A 56 -8.54 -2.14 -11.19
N MET A 57 -9.09 -0.98 -10.79
CA MET A 57 -8.36 0.28 -10.73
C MET A 57 -7.24 0.24 -9.70
N LYS A 58 -6.26 1.13 -9.86
CA LYS A 58 -5.13 1.27 -8.94
C LYS A 58 -5.26 2.62 -8.24
N LEU A 59 -5.47 2.59 -6.93
CA LEU A 59 -5.69 3.80 -6.14
C LEU A 59 -4.46 4.13 -5.31
N TRP A 60 -4.12 5.42 -5.26
CA TRP A 60 -2.93 5.95 -4.57
C TRP A 60 -2.83 5.48 -3.12
N TRP A 61 -3.94 5.57 -2.37
CA TRP A 61 -3.94 5.30 -0.94
C TRP A 61 -3.70 3.83 -0.63
N VAL A 62 -4.19 2.90 -1.47
CA VAL A 62 -3.98 1.45 -1.28
C VAL A 62 -2.49 1.15 -1.25
N HIS A 63 -1.75 1.79 -2.16
CA HIS A 63 -0.32 1.65 -2.28
C HIS A 63 0.42 2.35 -1.14
N ASN A 64 0.00 3.57 -0.77
CA ASN A 64 0.55 4.27 0.40
C ASN A 64 0.43 3.45 1.69
N GLU A 65 -0.72 2.81 1.94
CA GLU A 65 -0.90 1.96 3.12
C GLU A 65 -0.07 0.67 3.04
N ALA A 66 0.10 0.10 1.84
CA ALA A 66 0.96 -1.05 1.63
C ALA A 66 2.44 -0.73 1.86
N THR A 67 2.90 0.45 1.45
CA THR A 67 4.25 0.97 1.74
C THR A 67 4.50 1.02 3.25
N ILE A 68 3.59 1.64 4.02
CA ILE A 68 3.72 1.71 5.48
C ILE A 68 3.69 0.29 6.08
N ALA A 69 2.74 -0.55 5.66
CA ALA A 69 2.57 -1.89 6.23
C ALA A 69 3.77 -2.81 5.98
N THR A 70 4.40 -2.73 4.82
CA THR A 70 5.59 -3.53 4.48
C THR A 70 6.81 -3.08 5.28
N LEU A 71 7.04 -1.77 5.42
CA LEU A 71 8.10 -1.25 6.29
C LEU A 71 7.89 -1.63 7.75
N TYR A 72 6.67 -1.50 8.27
CA TYR A 72 6.37 -1.85 9.66
C TYR A 72 6.54 -3.36 9.90
N ALA A 73 6.07 -4.20 8.98
CA ALA A 73 6.27 -5.64 9.05
C ALA A 73 7.76 -6.01 9.05
N TYR A 74 8.56 -5.36 8.20
CA TYR A 74 10.02 -5.55 8.21
C TYR A 74 10.67 -5.08 9.51
N LYS A 75 10.26 -3.93 10.06
CA LYS A 75 10.76 -3.43 11.36
C LYS A 75 10.55 -4.43 12.49
N VAL A 76 9.35 -5.01 12.58
CA VAL A 76 8.97 -5.90 13.67
C VAL A 76 9.61 -7.28 13.54
N THR A 77 9.74 -7.80 12.31
CA THR A 77 10.13 -9.20 12.08
C THR A 77 11.57 -9.37 11.58
N ARG A 78 12.14 -8.32 10.97
CA ARG A 78 13.38 -8.37 10.17
C ARG A 78 13.35 -9.41 9.05
N ASP A 79 12.16 -9.82 8.62
CA ASP A 79 11.98 -10.77 7.53
C ASP A 79 12.18 -10.08 6.17
N PRO A 80 13.21 -10.48 5.39
CA PRO A 80 13.59 -9.80 4.15
C PRO A 80 12.46 -9.79 3.11
N ARG A 81 11.49 -10.71 3.18
CA ARG A 81 10.34 -10.74 2.27
C ARG A 81 9.55 -9.43 2.31
N PHE A 82 9.44 -8.78 3.47
CA PHE A 82 8.73 -7.51 3.59
C PHE A 82 9.54 -6.33 3.06
N LEU A 83 10.87 -6.40 3.11
CA LEU A 83 11.72 -5.41 2.45
C LEU A 83 11.61 -5.52 0.93
N ASP A 84 11.53 -6.73 0.39
CA ASP A 84 11.32 -6.97 -1.04
C ASP A 84 9.92 -6.51 -1.49
N TRP A 85 8.89 -6.77 -0.68
CA TRP A 85 7.56 -6.23 -0.91
C TRP A 85 7.53 -4.71 -0.85
N PHE A 86 8.21 -4.08 0.12
CA PHE A 86 8.33 -2.63 0.21
C PHE A 86 8.93 -2.07 -1.09
N ARG A 87 10.09 -2.57 -1.52
CA ARG A 87 10.75 -2.14 -2.77
C ARG A 87 9.84 -2.27 -3.97
N LYS A 88 9.14 -3.40 -4.09
CA LYS A 88 8.21 -3.67 -5.20
C LYS A 88 7.02 -2.73 -5.22
N VAL A 89 6.42 -2.44 -4.05
CA VAL A 89 5.30 -1.49 -3.93
C VAL A 89 5.79 -0.08 -4.19
N ASP A 90 6.93 0.31 -3.62
CA ASP A 90 7.53 1.63 -3.75
C ASP A 90 7.88 1.96 -5.21
N GLU A 91 8.65 1.10 -5.87
CA GLU A 91 9.05 1.25 -7.27
C GLU A 91 7.83 1.38 -8.18
N TRP A 92 6.83 0.50 -8.01
CA TRP A 92 5.61 0.59 -8.80
C TRP A 92 4.84 1.89 -8.51
N SER A 93 4.70 2.27 -7.25
CA SER A 93 3.89 3.44 -6.88
C SER A 93 4.50 4.75 -7.38
N PHE A 94 5.81 4.93 -7.16
CA PHE A 94 6.53 6.11 -7.63
C PHE A 94 6.72 6.13 -9.15
N GLY A 95 6.63 4.98 -9.82
CA GLY A 95 6.61 4.92 -11.28
C GLY A 95 5.30 5.34 -11.94
N HIS A 96 4.17 5.33 -11.21
CA HIS A 96 2.84 5.47 -11.83
C HIS A 96 1.98 6.63 -11.27
N PHE A 97 2.08 6.96 -9.98
CA PHE A 97 1.23 7.98 -9.38
C PHE A 97 1.77 9.41 -9.43
N PRO A 98 3.08 9.68 -9.24
CA PRO A 98 3.58 11.05 -9.23
C PRO A 98 3.28 11.79 -10.52
N ASP A 99 2.87 13.04 -10.38
CA ASP A 99 2.87 13.99 -11.49
C ASP A 99 4.14 14.82 -11.42
N SER A 100 5.07 14.56 -12.33
CA SER A 100 6.35 15.25 -12.40
C SER A 100 6.24 16.72 -12.82
N GLU A 101 5.13 17.13 -13.45
CA GLU A 101 4.95 18.50 -13.94
C GLU A 101 4.41 19.43 -12.85
N TYR A 102 3.40 18.98 -12.12
CA TYR A 102 2.69 19.83 -11.13
C TYR A 102 2.90 19.40 -9.67
N GLY A 103 3.65 18.33 -9.44
CA GLY A 103 3.84 17.74 -8.11
C GLY A 103 2.61 17.01 -7.59
N GLU A 104 2.78 16.35 -6.45
CA GLU A 104 1.75 15.47 -5.85
C GLU A 104 1.44 14.24 -6.73
N TRP A 105 0.51 13.38 -6.30
CA TRP A 105 0.16 12.12 -6.95
C TRP A 105 -1.25 12.17 -7.55
N PHE A 106 -1.41 11.61 -8.74
CA PHE A 106 -2.74 11.26 -9.23
C PHE A 106 -3.45 10.32 -8.25
N ALA A 107 -4.78 10.42 -8.22
CA ALA A 107 -5.60 9.57 -7.37
C ALA A 107 -5.88 8.21 -8.03
N TYR A 108 -6.34 8.25 -9.28
CA TYR A 108 -7.04 7.13 -9.89
C TYR A 108 -6.34 6.72 -11.18
N LEU A 109 -5.78 5.53 -11.19
CA LEU A 109 -5.25 4.91 -12.39
C LEU A 109 -6.17 3.77 -12.84
N ASN A 110 -6.21 3.52 -14.15
CA ASN A 110 -6.81 2.29 -14.66
C ASN A 110 -5.93 1.08 -14.29
N ARG A 111 -6.36 -0.12 -14.64
CA ARG A 111 -5.62 -1.36 -14.35
C ARG A 111 -4.19 -1.37 -14.87
N ARG A 112 -3.92 -0.69 -15.99
CA ARG A 112 -2.58 -0.60 -16.61
C ARG A 112 -1.67 0.42 -15.93
N GLY A 113 -2.16 1.15 -14.94
CA GLY A 113 -1.39 2.20 -14.25
C GLY A 113 -1.42 3.54 -14.99
N GLU A 114 -2.33 3.74 -15.93
CA GLU A 114 -2.47 5.02 -16.64
C GLU A 114 -3.45 5.94 -15.88
N PRO A 115 -3.12 7.23 -15.67
CA PRO A 115 -4.04 8.18 -15.03
C PRO A 115 -5.38 8.27 -15.77
N THR A 116 -6.47 8.10 -15.02
CA THR A 116 -7.85 8.26 -15.54
C THR A 116 -8.46 9.60 -15.16
N HIS A 117 -7.95 10.20 -14.10
CA HIS A 117 -8.42 11.47 -13.55
C HIS A 117 -7.21 12.30 -13.15
N MET A 118 -7.10 13.51 -13.71
CA MET A 118 -5.94 14.40 -13.50
C MET A 118 -5.99 15.17 -12.17
N LEU A 119 -6.97 14.87 -11.31
CA LEU A 119 -7.14 15.56 -10.03
C LEU A 119 -6.06 15.17 -9.02
N LYS A 120 -5.62 16.16 -8.23
CA LYS A 120 -4.73 15.98 -7.06
C LYS A 120 -5.48 16.02 -5.74
N GLY A 121 -6.73 16.46 -5.77
CA GLY A 121 -7.63 16.46 -4.63
C GLY A 121 -9.08 16.40 -5.10
N GLY A 122 -9.98 16.00 -4.22
CA GLY A 122 -11.40 15.91 -4.50
C GLY A 122 -12.16 15.41 -3.29
N LYS A 123 -13.38 14.91 -3.50
CA LYS A 123 -14.25 14.43 -2.42
C LYS A 123 -13.59 13.40 -1.50
N TRP A 124 -12.73 12.55 -2.07
CA TRP A 124 -12.10 11.42 -1.37
C TRP A 124 -10.57 11.47 -1.34
N LYS A 125 -9.95 12.49 -1.95
CA LYS A 125 -8.50 12.71 -1.91
C LYS A 125 -8.22 14.06 -1.30
N THR A 126 -7.57 14.04 -0.15
CA THR A 126 -7.17 15.23 0.60
C THR A 126 -5.71 15.09 1.02
N PHE A 127 -5.18 16.10 1.69
CA PHE A 127 -3.82 16.11 2.24
C PHE A 127 -3.71 15.17 3.45
N PHE A 128 -3.77 13.86 3.21
CA PHE A 128 -3.79 12.84 4.26
C PHE A 128 -2.91 11.63 3.92
N HIS A 129 -3.37 10.72 3.06
CA HIS A 129 -2.67 9.44 2.82
C HIS A 129 -1.24 9.62 2.32
N LEU A 130 -1.04 10.45 1.29
CA LEU A 130 0.30 10.67 0.73
C LEU A 130 1.27 11.32 1.73
N PRO A 131 0.99 12.50 2.33
CA PRO A 131 1.92 13.12 3.26
C PRO A 131 2.16 12.24 4.50
N ARG A 132 1.13 11.55 5.01
CA ARG A 132 1.30 10.60 6.12
C ARG A 132 2.23 9.44 5.74
N CYS A 133 2.00 8.84 4.57
CA CYS A 133 2.82 7.74 4.07
C CYS A 133 4.27 8.15 3.95
N LEU A 134 4.57 9.29 3.34
CA LEU A 134 5.94 9.78 3.18
C LEU A 134 6.60 10.05 4.53
N ALA A 135 5.90 10.75 5.44
CA ALA A 135 6.44 11.08 6.76
C ALA A 135 6.71 9.83 7.61
N PHE A 136 5.74 8.90 7.69
CA PHE A 136 5.89 7.66 8.45
C PHE A 136 6.95 6.75 7.84
N SER A 137 6.98 6.62 6.51
CA SER A 137 7.97 5.77 5.84
C SER A 137 9.38 6.32 6.06
N ALA A 138 9.58 7.65 5.98
CA ALA A 138 10.86 8.28 6.27
C ALA A 138 11.32 8.00 7.71
N ALA A 139 10.45 8.22 8.71
CA ALA A 139 10.77 7.95 10.10
C ALA A 139 11.10 6.46 10.35
N LEU A 140 10.29 5.54 9.81
CA LEU A 140 10.54 4.11 9.91
C LEU A 140 11.87 3.72 9.26
N MET A 141 12.20 4.26 8.09
CA MET A 141 13.46 3.99 7.42
C MET A 141 14.67 4.52 8.21
N GLU A 142 14.55 5.63 8.94
CA GLU A 142 15.61 6.13 9.83
C GLU A 142 15.88 5.19 11.00
N GLU A 143 14.83 4.59 11.59
CA GLU A 143 14.97 3.59 12.65
C GLU A 143 15.55 2.24 12.17
N LEU A 144 15.50 1.99 10.85
CA LEU A 144 15.98 0.76 10.23
C LEU A 144 17.43 0.81 9.75
N LYS A 145 18.06 2.00 9.78
CA LYS A 145 19.50 2.19 9.50
C LYS A 145 20.36 1.51 10.55
#